data_AF-A0A266ZPA0-F1
#
_entry.id   AF-A0A266ZPA0-F1
#
_cell.length_a   1.000
_cell.length_b   1.000
_cell.length_c   1.000
_cell.angle_alpha   90.00
_cell.angle_beta   90.00
_cell.angle_gamma   90.00
#
_symmetry.space_group_name_H-M   'P 1'
#
loop_
_entity.id
_entity.type
_entity.pdbx_description
1 polymer ?
#
loop_
_entity_poly.entity_id
_entity_poly.type
_entity_poly.pdbx_seq_one_letter_code
_entity_poly.pdbx_strand_id
1 'polypeptide(L)'
;MGTSATATGGKAVSIGAGNIATGNGAVAIGDPNTATGTGAVAMGADNTADGQGSVVLGNLNIATGQGSVALGNASQANSAGSVALGDAAIVAATATQGLALGSGATANNASDVALGAGSTTAAPAPTGSTTIGGVSYNFAGGSPNSVVSVGSVGQERQITNVAAGQLSASSTDA
;
A
#
# COMPACT_ATOMS: atom_id res chain seq x y z
N MET A 1 -2.08 5.29 -30.07
CA MET A 1 -3.35 5.50 -30.80
C MET A 1 -4.15 6.52 -30.02
N GLY A 2 -4.65 7.57 -30.65
CA GLY A 2 -5.34 8.68 -29.96
C GLY A 2 -4.56 9.98 -30.00
N THR A 3 -5.25 11.11 -29.77
CA THR A 3 -4.68 12.46 -29.86
C THR A 3 -3.59 12.65 -28.81
N SER A 4 -2.40 13.10 -29.22
CA SER A 4 -1.25 13.32 -28.33
C SER A 4 -0.77 12.07 -27.56
N ALA A 5 -1.17 10.87 -27.98
CA ALA A 5 -0.70 9.62 -27.39
C ALA A 5 0.76 9.34 -27.76
N THR A 6 1.62 9.20 -26.76
CA THR A 6 3.06 8.93 -26.91
C THR A 6 3.38 7.50 -26.45
N ALA A 7 4.05 6.73 -27.30
CA ALA A 7 4.60 5.41 -26.98
C ALA A 7 6.05 5.32 -27.50
N THR A 8 7.02 5.68 -26.66
CA THR A 8 8.44 5.73 -27.05
C THR A 8 9.28 4.64 -26.38
N GLY A 9 8.77 4.02 -25.32
CA GLY A 9 9.40 2.86 -24.71
C GLY A 9 9.37 1.66 -25.66
N GLY A 10 10.46 0.90 -25.74
CA GLY A 10 10.51 -0.29 -26.60
C GLY A 10 9.36 -1.25 -26.27
N LYS A 11 8.55 -1.64 -27.25
CA LYS A 11 7.31 -2.45 -27.08
C LYS A 11 6.18 -1.77 -26.26
N ALA A 12 6.21 -0.45 -26.08
CA ALA A 12 5.19 0.26 -25.34
C ALA A 12 3.82 0.27 -26.06
N VAL A 13 2.75 0.37 -25.28
CA VAL A 13 1.37 0.52 -25.74
C VAL A 13 0.81 1.82 -25.19
N SER A 14 0.29 2.68 -26.06
CA SER A 14 -0.38 3.92 -25.67
C SER A 14 -1.69 4.06 -26.44
N ILE A 15 -2.84 4.04 -25.75
CA ILE A 15 -4.19 4.02 -26.35
C ILE A 15 -5.11 5.01 -25.64
N GLY A 16 -5.60 6.01 -26.36
CA GLY A 16 -6.48 7.08 -25.84
C GLY A 16 -5.80 8.45 -25.92
N ALA A 17 -6.37 9.50 -25.32
CA ALA A 17 -5.85 10.86 -25.46
C ALA A 17 -4.77 11.17 -24.41
N GLY A 18 -3.75 11.93 -24.81
CA GLY A 18 -2.72 12.47 -23.91
C GLY A 18 -1.84 11.46 -23.17
N ASN A 19 -1.98 10.16 -23.41
CA ASN A 19 -1.21 9.13 -22.70
C ASN A 19 0.29 9.21 -23.02
N ILE A 20 1.13 8.95 -22.02
CA ILE A 20 2.58 8.92 -22.10
C ILE A 20 3.07 7.54 -21.65
N ALA A 21 3.46 6.68 -22.59
CA ALA A 21 4.08 5.38 -22.30
C ALA A 21 5.56 5.39 -22.76
N THR A 22 6.47 5.69 -21.84
CA THR A 22 7.91 5.89 -22.16
C THR A 22 8.80 4.77 -21.61
N GLY A 23 8.32 3.98 -20.65
CA GLY A 23 9.03 2.81 -20.15
C GLY A 23 9.07 1.65 -21.16
N ASN A 24 10.14 0.85 -21.16
CA ASN A 24 10.21 -0.35 -22.00
C ASN A 24 9.10 -1.33 -21.61
N GLY A 25 8.25 -1.72 -22.55
CA GLY A 25 7.07 -2.55 -22.32
C GLY A 25 5.95 -1.88 -21.52
N ALA A 26 6.02 -0.55 -21.31
CA ALA A 26 5.00 0.18 -20.57
C ALA A 26 3.66 0.24 -21.33
N VAL A 27 2.56 0.25 -20.58
CA VAL A 27 1.20 0.29 -21.11
C VAL A 27 0.45 1.48 -20.49
N ALA A 28 -0.02 2.41 -21.32
CA ALA A 28 -0.88 3.52 -20.91
C ALA A 28 -2.19 3.49 -21.72
N ILE A 29 -3.34 3.33 -21.05
CA ILE A 29 -4.65 3.22 -21.72
C ILE A 29 -5.67 4.14 -21.04
N GLY A 30 -6.24 5.10 -21.77
CA GLY A 30 -7.30 5.99 -21.29
C GLY A 30 -7.04 7.47 -21.59
N ASP A 31 -7.31 8.39 -20.66
CA ASP A 31 -7.19 9.84 -20.89
C ASP A 31 -6.96 10.65 -19.60
N PRO A 32 -5.82 11.35 -19.47
CA PRO A 32 -4.47 10.95 -19.86
C PRO A 32 -3.82 10.06 -18.79
N ASN A 33 -2.96 9.12 -19.15
CA ASN A 33 -2.16 8.34 -18.19
C ASN A 33 -0.67 8.46 -18.50
N THR A 34 0.16 8.42 -17.47
CA THR A 34 1.62 8.43 -17.56
C THR A 34 2.18 7.10 -17.04
N ALA A 35 2.88 6.35 -17.88
CA ALA A 35 3.56 5.10 -17.55
C ALA A 35 5.02 5.19 -17.99
N THR A 36 5.90 5.57 -17.05
CA THR A 36 7.33 5.78 -17.34
C THR A 36 8.23 4.64 -16.85
N GLY A 37 7.76 3.84 -15.89
CA GLY A 37 8.50 2.67 -15.43
C GLY A 37 8.60 1.55 -16.49
N THR A 38 9.73 0.85 -16.55
CA THR A 38 9.85 -0.37 -17.38
C THR A 38 8.80 -1.40 -16.94
N GLY A 39 7.99 -1.87 -17.87
CA GLY A 39 6.87 -2.80 -17.62
C GLY A 39 5.72 -2.21 -16.81
N ALA A 40 5.69 -0.88 -16.60
CA ALA A 40 4.62 -0.23 -15.85
C ALA A 40 3.29 -0.24 -16.63
N VAL A 41 2.18 -0.29 -15.90
CA VAL A 41 0.83 -0.26 -16.46
C VAL A 41 0.04 0.86 -15.80
N ALA A 42 -0.48 1.79 -16.59
CA ALA A 42 -1.40 2.83 -16.16
C ALA A 42 -2.68 2.77 -17.01
N MET A 43 -3.84 2.66 -16.36
CA MET A 43 -5.12 2.52 -17.07
C MET A 43 -6.26 3.26 -16.38
N GLY A 44 -6.97 4.09 -17.14
CA GLY A 44 -8.08 4.93 -16.66
C GLY A 44 -7.84 6.41 -16.97
N ALA A 45 -7.96 7.29 -15.98
CA ALA A 45 -7.79 8.73 -16.15
C ALA A 45 -6.79 9.33 -15.14
N ASP A 46 -5.94 10.23 -15.61
CA ASP A 46 -4.95 10.96 -14.81
C ASP A 46 -4.03 10.09 -13.91
N ASN A 47 -3.77 8.84 -14.28
CA ASN A 47 -2.92 7.96 -13.47
C ASN A 47 -1.43 8.14 -13.80
N THR A 48 -0.58 7.94 -12.79
CA THR A 48 0.89 7.97 -12.91
C THR A 48 1.52 6.68 -12.39
N ALA A 49 2.14 5.89 -13.28
CA ALA A 49 2.86 4.66 -13.01
C ALA A 49 4.36 4.85 -13.33
N ASP A 50 5.12 5.38 -12.38
CA ASP A 50 6.55 5.69 -12.55
C ASP A 50 7.47 4.58 -12.03
N GLY A 51 6.98 3.77 -11.10
CA GLY A 51 7.72 2.63 -10.58
C GLY A 51 7.95 1.57 -11.67
N GLN A 52 9.16 0.99 -11.71
CA GLN A 52 9.41 -0.18 -12.56
C GLN A 52 8.46 -1.32 -12.19
N GLY A 53 7.73 -1.87 -13.17
CA GLY A 53 6.72 -2.91 -12.96
C GLY A 53 5.52 -2.47 -12.13
N SER A 54 5.32 -1.16 -11.94
CA SER A 54 4.17 -0.66 -11.19
C SER A 54 2.85 -0.85 -11.94
N VAL A 55 1.75 -0.97 -11.20
CA VAL A 55 0.41 -1.15 -11.76
C VAL A 55 -0.55 -0.13 -11.16
N VAL A 56 -1.19 0.64 -12.02
CA VAL A 56 -2.05 1.77 -11.63
C VAL A 56 -3.35 1.75 -12.41
N LEU A 57 -4.48 1.53 -11.73
CA LEU A 57 -5.80 1.47 -12.37
C LEU A 57 -6.81 2.37 -11.65
N GLY A 58 -7.50 3.20 -12.42
CA GLY A 58 -8.62 4.02 -11.94
C GLY A 58 -8.48 5.49 -12.30
N ASN A 59 -8.58 6.39 -11.32
CA ASN A 59 -8.53 7.83 -11.55
C ASN A 59 -7.55 8.54 -10.60
N LEU A 60 -6.66 9.38 -11.11
CA LEU A 60 -5.72 10.19 -10.29
C LEU A 60 -4.78 9.37 -9.37
N ASN A 61 -4.58 8.08 -9.65
CA ASN A 61 -3.72 7.25 -8.79
C ASN A 61 -2.25 7.43 -9.14
N ILE A 62 -1.38 7.24 -8.16
CA ILE A 62 0.07 7.41 -8.27
C ILE A 62 0.78 6.17 -7.72
N ALA A 63 1.67 5.57 -8.49
CA ALA A 63 2.56 4.50 -8.03
C ALA A 63 3.99 4.80 -8.47
N THR A 64 4.81 5.27 -7.53
CA THR A 64 6.21 5.67 -7.77
C THR A 64 7.21 4.60 -7.31
N GLY A 65 6.79 3.67 -6.44
CA GLY A 65 7.64 2.59 -5.97
C GLY A 65 7.87 1.48 -7.00
N GLN A 66 9.05 0.88 -7.02
CA GLN A 66 9.29 -0.34 -7.81
C GLN A 66 8.30 -1.45 -7.39
N GLY A 67 7.64 -2.07 -8.37
CA GLY A 67 6.65 -3.13 -8.16
C GLY A 67 5.43 -2.69 -7.36
N SER A 68 5.19 -1.39 -7.22
CA SER A 68 4.08 -0.86 -6.42
C SER A 68 2.75 -0.93 -7.18
N VAL A 69 1.65 -0.99 -6.42
CA VAL A 69 0.30 -1.12 -6.97
C VAL A 69 -0.62 -0.07 -6.36
N ALA A 70 -1.27 0.74 -7.19
CA ALA A 70 -2.26 1.74 -6.76
C ALA A 70 -3.58 1.55 -7.53
N LEU A 71 -4.66 1.14 -6.86
CA LEU A 71 -5.96 0.90 -7.49
C LEU A 71 -7.07 1.68 -6.76
N GLY A 72 -7.83 2.49 -7.49
CA GLY A 72 -8.95 3.25 -6.93
C GLY A 72 -9.09 4.66 -7.52
N ASN A 73 -9.31 5.64 -6.65
CA ASN A 73 -9.31 7.06 -6.98
C ASN A 73 -8.34 7.77 -6.04
N ALA A 74 -7.40 8.56 -6.56
CA ALA A 74 -6.41 9.29 -5.76
C ALA A 74 -5.58 8.40 -4.80
N SER A 75 -5.46 7.10 -5.08
CA SER A 75 -4.64 6.16 -4.30
C SER A 75 -3.16 6.39 -4.60
N GLN A 76 -2.30 6.26 -3.59
CA GLN A 76 -0.87 6.53 -3.70
C GLN A 76 -0.03 5.40 -3.11
N ALA A 77 0.74 4.71 -3.97
CA ALA A 77 1.70 3.68 -3.58
C ALA A 77 3.13 4.21 -3.78
N ASN A 78 3.65 4.93 -2.78
CA ASN A 78 4.84 5.76 -2.94
C ASN A 78 6.17 5.05 -2.61
N SER A 79 6.14 3.77 -2.26
CA SER A 79 7.34 3.04 -1.83
C SER A 79 7.51 1.69 -2.53
N ALA A 80 8.73 1.15 -2.55
CA ALA A 80 8.99 -0.12 -3.23
C ALA A 80 8.19 -1.27 -2.62
N GLY A 81 7.57 -2.09 -3.47
CA GLY A 81 6.69 -3.20 -3.05
C GLY A 81 5.41 -2.76 -2.34
N SER A 82 5.06 -1.48 -2.34
CA SER A 82 3.86 -0.98 -1.65
C SER A 82 2.58 -1.27 -2.44
N VAL A 83 1.47 -1.42 -1.72
CA VAL A 83 0.15 -1.62 -2.32
C VAL A 83 -0.86 -0.69 -1.65
N ALA A 84 -1.50 0.18 -2.44
CA ALA A 84 -2.57 1.07 -2.02
C ALA A 84 -3.85 0.75 -2.79
N LEU A 85 -4.84 0.16 -2.11
CA LEU A 85 -6.13 -0.23 -2.69
C LEU A 85 -7.27 0.53 -2.03
N GLY A 86 -7.98 1.36 -2.78
CA GLY A 86 -9.14 2.12 -2.32
C GLY A 86 -9.00 3.62 -2.50
N ASP A 87 -10.13 4.32 -2.55
CA ASP A 87 -10.20 5.78 -2.69
C ASP A 87 -9.34 6.50 -1.64
N ALA A 88 -8.38 7.31 -2.07
CA ALA A 88 -7.41 8.00 -1.22
C ALA A 88 -6.61 7.10 -0.27
N ALA A 89 -6.42 5.81 -0.59
CA ALA A 89 -5.50 4.93 0.14
C ALA A 89 -4.05 5.38 -0.10
N ILE A 90 -3.23 5.45 0.96
CA ILE A 90 -1.86 5.96 0.90
C ILE A 90 -0.89 4.98 1.56
N VAL A 91 0.15 4.60 0.84
CA VAL A 91 1.39 4.07 1.44
C VAL A 91 2.45 5.15 1.34
N ALA A 92 2.98 5.58 2.48
CA ALA A 92 3.97 6.64 2.57
C ALA A 92 5.27 6.26 1.83
N ALA A 93 6.04 7.25 1.36
CA ALA A 93 7.28 6.99 0.62
C ALA A 93 8.32 6.19 1.45
N THR A 94 8.31 6.35 2.78
CA THR A 94 9.16 5.63 3.72
C THR A 94 8.64 4.24 4.11
N ALA A 95 7.41 3.90 3.72
CA ALA A 95 6.75 2.65 4.08
C ALA A 95 7.02 1.55 3.04
N THR A 96 8.29 1.16 2.89
CA THR A 96 8.71 0.07 1.99
C THR A 96 7.93 -1.20 2.34
N GLN A 97 7.35 -1.88 1.33
CA GLN A 97 6.47 -3.05 1.49
C GLN A 97 5.21 -2.78 2.34
N GLY A 98 4.82 -1.50 2.51
CA GLY A 98 3.61 -1.13 3.22
C GLY A 98 2.35 -1.46 2.42
N LEU A 99 1.27 -1.75 3.14
CA LEU A 99 -0.03 -2.11 2.59
C LEU A 99 -1.12 -1.19 3.13
N ALA A 100 -1.84 -0.50 2.26
CA ALA A 100 -3.02 0.29 2.61
C ALA A 100 -4.23 -0.27 1.87
N LEU A 101 -5.15 -0.89 2.61
CA LEU A 101 -6.30 -1.63 2.09
C LEU A 101 -7.61 -1.03 2.60
N GLY A 102 -8.19 -0.10 1.86
CA GLY A 102 -9.45 0.57 2.18
C GLY A 102 -9.41 2.06 1.84
N SER A 103 -10.60 2.67 1.68
CA SER A 103 -10.68 4.11 1.40
C SER A 103 -10.09 4.93 2.57
N GLY A 104 -9.16 5.82 2.27
CA GLY A 104 -8.42 6.61 3.27
C GLY A 104 -7.49 5.80 4.18
N ALA A 105 -7.24 4.52 3.89
CA ALA A 105 -6.28 3.73 4.66
C ALA A 105 -4.86 4.29 4.45
N THR A 106 -4.07 4.44 5.53
CA THR A 106 -2.72 5.03 5.47
C THR A 106 -1.69 4.15 6.18
N ALA A 107 -0.72 3.62 5.44
CA ALA A 107 0.44 2.91 5.98
C ALA A 107 1.67 3.83 6.03
N ASN A 108 2.20 4.07 7.23
CA ASN A 108 3.23 5.08 7.50
C ASN A 108 4.64 4.50 7.67
N ASN A 109 4.79 3.25 8.12
CA ASN A 109 6.09 2.63 8.37
C ASN A 109 6.33 1.39 7.49
N ALA A 110 7.60 0.97 7.40
CA ALA A 110 7.98 -0.16 6.56
C ALA A 110 7.30 -1.45 7.02
N SER A 111 6.81 -2.25 6.07
CA SER A 111 6.10 -3.51 6.30
C SER A 111 4.81 -3.41 7.14
N ASP A 112 4.26 -2.21 7.28
CA ASP A 112 2.97 -2.00 7.95
C ASP A 112 1.80 -2.42 7.06
N VAL A 113 0.68 -2.75 7.71
CA VAL A 113 -0.60 -2.98 7.05
C VAL A 113 -1.68 -2.10 7.70
N ALA A 114 -2.20 -1.13 6.96
CA ALA A 114 -3.43 -0.43 7.30
C ALA A 114 -4.61 -1.15 6.64
N LEU A 115 -5.45 -1.81 7.44
CA LEU A 115 -6.55 -2.66 6.98
C LEU A 115 -7.91 -2.05 7.35
N GLY A 116 -8.69 -1.68 6.34
CA GLY A 116 -10.00 -1.06 6.47
C GLY A 116 -10.01 0.45 6.21
N ALA A 117 -11.20 0.99 5.94
CA ALA A 117 -11.36 2.39 5.60
C ALA A 117 -10.93 3.32 6.75
N GLY A 118 -10.11 4.33 6.47
CA GLY A 118 -9.59 5.26 7.48
C GLY A 118 -8.67 4.64 8.53
N SER A 119 -8.21 3.41 8.33
CA SER A 119 -7.20 2.80 9.20
C SER A 119 -5.85 3.48 8.99
N THR A 120 -5.13 3.75 10.07
CA THR A 120 -3.81 4.39 10.01
C THR A 120 -2.82 3.61 10.83
N THR A 121 -1.66 3.28 10.27
CA THR A 121 -0.59 2.65 11.05
C THR A 121 0.23 3.69 11.81
N ALA A 122 0.88 3.25 12.88
CA ALA A 122 1.81 4.02 13.68
C ALA A 122 3.05 3.16 13.96
N ALA A 123 4.12 3.77 14.47
CA ALA A 123 5.32 3.04 14.83
C ALA A 123 4.98 1.90 15.83
N PRO A 124 5.62 0.73 15.72
CA PRO A 124 5.43 -0.36 16.66
C PRO A 124 5.67 0.09 18.10
N ALA A 125 4.85 -0.43 19.03
CA ALA A 125 4.95 -0.14 20.45
C ALA A 125 5.39 -1.39 21.23
N PRO A 126 6.70 -1.57 21.51
CA PRO A 126 7.20 -2.71 22.27
C PRO A 126 6.57 -2.81 23.66
N THR A 127 6.06 -3.98 23.99
CA THR A 127 5.52 -4.32 25.31
C THR A 127 6.18 -5.59 25.80
N GLY A 128 7.31 -5.47 26.50
CA GLY A 128 8.17 -6.61 26.86
C GLY A 128 7.65 -7.49 27.99
N SER A 129 6.94 -6.91 28.95
CA SER A 129 6.48 -7.60 30.15
C SER A 129 5.34 -6.87 30.84
N THR A 130 4.74 -7.55 31.81
CA THR A 130 3.82 -6.96 32.80
C THR A 130 4.11 -7.53 34.18
N THR A 131 3.64 -6.87 35.24
CA THR A 131 3.73 -7.37 36.63
C THR A 131 2.33 -7.60 37.18
N ILE A 132 2.06 -8.82 37.65
CA ILE A 132 0.79 -9.20 38.26
C ILE A 132 1.09 -9.73 39.66
N GLY A 133 0.55 -9.08 40.70
CA GLY A 133 0.77 -9.50 42.08
C GLY A 133 2.24 -9.49 42.53
N GLY A 134 3.08 -8.63 41.93
CA GLY A 134 4.52 -8.57 42.21
C GLY A 134 5.37 -9.59 41.44
N VAL A 135 4.75 -10.47 40.65
CA VAL A 135 5.44 -11.42 39.77
C VAL A 135 5.53 -10.84 38.36
N SER A 136 6.73 -10.83 37.78
CA SER A 136 6.98 -10.36 36.41
C SER A 136 6.66 -11.47 35.41
N TYR A 137 5.89 -11.13 34.38
CA TYR A 137 5.55 -12.00 33.25
C TYR A 137 6.10 -11.37 31.98
N ASN A 138 7.00 -12.08 31.30
CA ASN A 138 7.58 -11.62 30.03
C ASN A 138 6.73 -12.11 28.86
N PHE A 139 6.53 -11.26 27.85
CA PHE A 139 5.81 -11.61 26.64
C PHE A 139 6.77 -12.04 25.53
N ALA A 140 6.52 -13.16 24.86
CA ALA A 140 7.37 -13.63 23.77
C ALA A 140 7.34 -12.66 22.56
N GLY A 141 6.21 -12.00 22.31
CA GLY A 141 6.01 -11.02 21.23
C GLY A 141 6.34 -9.57 21.60
N GLY A 142 7.11 -9.32 22.65
CA GLY A 142 7.24 -7.98 23.24
C GLY A 142 8.01 -6.93 22.44
N SER A 143 8.53 -7.26 21.26
CA SER A 143 9.28 -6.35 20.38
C SER A 143 8.86 -6.53 18.90
N PRO A 144 7.68 -6.01 18.51
CA PRO A 144 7.21 -6.10 17.13
C PRO A 144 8.04 -5.22 16.18
N ASN A 145 8.21 -5.68 14.93
CA ASN A 145 8.95 -4.97 13.87
C ASN A 145 8.07 -4.01 13.05
N SER A 146 6.78 -4.29 12.92
CA SER A 146 5.77 -3.50 12.19
C SER A 146 4.40 -3.70 12.83
N VAL A 147 3.38 -3.01 12.33
CA VAL A 147 2.00 -3.14 12.83
C VAL A 147 1.00 -3.49 11.73
N VAL A 148 -0.05 -4.21 12.12
CA VAL A 148 -1.31 -4.26 11.39
C VAL A 148 -2.31 -3.36 12.14
N SER A 149 -2.71 -2.25 11.53
CA SER A 149 -3.74 -1.38 12.09
C SER A 149 -5.09 -1.67 11.44
N VAL A 150 -6.10 -1.97 12.27
CA VAL A 150 -7.49 -2.16 11.83
C VAL A 150 -8.36 -0.92 12.07
N GLY A 151 -7.76 0.23 12.42
CA GLY A 151 -8.50 1.46 12.71
C GLY A 151 -7.58 2.66 12.91
N SER A 152 -8.10 3.69 13.56
CA SER A 152 -7.35 4.86 14.01
C SER A 152 -7.83 5.24 15.41
N VAL A 153 -7.12 6.16 16.09
CA VAL A 153 -7.47 6.58 17.45
C VAL A 153 -8.89 7.15 17.46
N GLY A 154 -9.76 6.59 18.30
CA GLY A 154 -11.18 6.94 18.41
C GLY A 154 -12.08 6.26 17.36
N GLN A 155 -11.50 5.50 16.44
CA GLN A 155 -12.17 4.77 15.36
C GLN A 155 -11.73 3.29 15.37
N GLU A 156 -11.64 2.71 16.56
CA GLU A 156 -11.22 1.34 16.78
C GLU A 156 -12.25 0.36 16.22
N ARG A 157 -11.77 -0.80 15.76
CA ARG A 157 -12.62 -1.90 15.30
C ARG A 157 -12.47 -3.10 16.21
N GLN A 158 -13.56 -3.83 16.37
CA GLN A 158 -13.50 -5.18 16.91
C GLN A 158 -12.93 -6.12 15.84
N ILE A 159 -12.10 -7.07 16.28
CA ILE A 159 -11.71 -8.23 15.47
C ILE A 159 -12.50 -9.41 16.03
N THR A 160 -13.44 -9.93 15.24
CA THR A 160 -14.39 -10.97 15.67
C THR A 160 -14.12 -12.30 14.99
N ASN A 161 -14.62 -13.40 15.59
CA ASN A 161 -14.42 -14.77 15.12
C ASN A 161 -12.95 -15.24 15.15
N VAL A 162 -12.18 -14.75 16.13
CA VAL A 162 -10.81 -15.20 16.41
C VAL A 162 -10.89 -16.37 17.39
N ALA A 163 -10.22 -17.48 17.08
CA ALA A 163 -10.12 -18.62 18.00
C ALA A 163 -9.30 -18.24 19.25
N ALA A 164 -9.42 -19.02 20.33
CA ALA A 164 -8.64 -18.77 21.54
C ALA A 164 -7.14 -18.87 21.25
N GLY A 165 -6.37 -17.90 21.76
CA GLY A 165 -4.91 -17.91 21.70
C GLY A 165 -4.30 -19.03 22.54
N GLN A 166 -3.13 -19.51 22.13
CA GLN A 166 -2.39 -20.54 22.84
C GLN A 166 -1.69 -19.96 24.06
N LEU A 167 -1.69 -20.71 25.17
CA LEU A 167 -0.98 -20.34 26.39
C LEU A 167 0.31 -21.15 26.52
N SER A 168 1.42 -20.56 26.11
CA SER A 168 2.76 -21.16 26.24
C SER A 168 3.83 -20.08 26.37
N ALA A 169 5.03 -20.48 26.82
CA ALA A 169 6.15 -19.55 27.00
C ALA A 169 6.63 -18.88 25.70
N SER A 170 6.29 -19.45 24.53
CA SER A 170 6.65 -18.93 23.22
C SER A 170 5.46 -18.33 22.46
N SER A 171 4.27 -18.25 23.06
CA SER A 171 3.08 -17.77 22.38
C SER A 171 3.16 -16.28 22.06
N THR A 172 2.76 -15.91 20.85
CA THR A 172 2.60 -14.52 20.38
C THR A 172 1.16 -14.22 20.00
N ASP A 173 0.21 -15.09 20.37
CA ASP A 173 -1.21 -14.90 20.08
C ASP A 173 -1.77 -13.72 20.88
N ALA A 174 -2.70 -12.99 20.28
CA ALA A 174 -3.40 -11.83 20.87
C ALA A 174 -4.86 -12.17 21.20
#